data_AF-C0QMS1-F1
#
_entry.id   AF-C0QMS1-F1
#
_cell.length_a   1.000
_cell.length_b   1.000
_cell.length_c   1.000
_cell.angle_alpha   90.00
_cell.angle_beta   90.00
_cell.angle_gamma   90.00
#
_symmetry.space_group_name_H-M   'P 1'
#
loop_
_entity.id
_entity.type
_entity.pdbx_description
1 polymer ?
#
loop_
_entity_poly.entity_id
_entity_poly.type
_entity_poly.pdbx_seq_one_letter_code
_entity_poly.pdbx_strand_id
1 'polypeptide(L)'
;MAHNVRLKSNDPNSGEASEISIAFTEDEMGKLQLYLNSVIELHTTRFVKNGSGVNLNFKWDKDVGITWSVKMPHDDDLFGFLHRLRPLILEKEPYNFQKIRKMIERKLKNSIPPILPFLLDLFSGKLMQRQKVMKSNDQIINSEKMLFTWLNAHEYHRDQDKQEFLEELHKIMPLEWSRGVFVNLLIDKAKAIFQLADFVKLILGEQESITIQL
;
A
#
# COMPACT_ATOMS: atom_id res chain seq x y z
N MET A 1 22.50 -20.13 -8.28
CA MET A 1 22.90 -20.90 -7.06
C MET A 1 21.85 -20.64 -5.96
N ALA A 2 21.97 -21.21 -4.76
CA ALA A 2 21.07 -20.91 -3.65
C ALA A 2 21.75 -19.96 -2.66
N HIS A 3 21.10 -18.85 -2.32
CA HIS A 3 21.56 -17.85 -1.37
C HIS A 3 20.91 -18.12 -0.01
N ASN A 4 21.73 -18.42 1.01
CA ASN A 4 21.25 -18.68 2.36
C ASN A 4 21.28 -17.40 3.18
N VAL A 5 20.13 -17.04 3.75
CA VAL A 5 19.93 -15.87 4.62
C VAL A 5 19.52 -16.37 5.99
N ARG A 6 20.14 -15.85 7.05
CA ARG A 6 19.76 -16.14 8.44
C ARG A 6 19.11 -14.90 9.03
N LEU A 7 17.86 -15.03 9.46
CA LEU A 7 17.11 -13.96 10.12
C LEU A 7 16.98 -14.30 11.60
N LYS A 8 17.26 -13.32 12.46
CA LYS A 8 17.05 -13.42 13.90
C LYS A 8 15.92 -12.48 14.30
N SER A 9 14.96 -12.99 15.06
CA SER A 9 13.87 -12.21 15.64
C SER A 9 14.01 -12.25 17.15
N ASN A 10 14.07 -11.07 17.77
CA ASN A 10 14.08 -10.92 19.22
C ASN A 10 12.74 -10.29 19.62
N ASP A 11 11.95 -11.01 20.42
CA ASP A 11 10.75 -10.43 21.02
C ASP A 11 11.12 -9.77 22.35
N PRO A 12 11.03 -8.43 22.46
CA PRO A 12 11.39 -7.72 23.69
C PRO A 12 10.48 -8.06 24.88
N ASN A 13 9.27 -8.62 24.64
CA ASN A 13 8.33 -8.97 25.72
C ASN A 13 8.57 -10.37 26.29
N SER A 14 9.03 -11.33 25.47
CA SER A 14 9.29 -12.70 25.92
C SER A 14 10.77 -12.96 26.24
N GLY A 15 11.69 -12.16 25.67
CA GLY A 15 13.13 -12.41 25.73
C GLY A 15 13.57 -13.61 24.87
N GLU A 16 12.65 -14.24 24.13
CA GLU A 16 12.98 -15.36 23.26
C GLU A 16 13.54 -14.84 21.93
N ALA A 17 14.72 -15.35 21.58
CA ALA A 17 15.32 -15.16 20.26
C ALA A 17 15.02 -16.40 19.41
N SER A 18 14.47 -16.17 18.21
CA SER A 18 14.31 -17.22 17.20
C SER A 18 15.20 -16.92 16.00
N GLU A 19 15.83 -17.96 15.46
CA GLU A 19 16.65 -17.87 14.25
C GLU A 19 16.05 -18.77 13.16
N ILE A 20 15.90 -18.22 11.96
CA ILE A 20 15.42 -18.95 10.79
C ILE A 20 16.43 -18.82 9.65
N SER A 21 16.76 -19.96 9.05
CA SER A 21 17.60 -20.01 7.85
C SER A 21 16.72 -20.23 6.62
N ILE A 22 16.89 -19.38 5.62
CA ILE A 22 16.05 -19.34 4.42
C ILE A 22 16.96 -19.40 3.20
N ALA A 23 16.58 -20.18 2.18
CA ALA A 23 17.27 -20.24 0.91
C ALA A 23 16.46 -19.57 -0.21
N PHE A 24 17.08 -18.64 -0.93
CA PHE A 24 16.54 -18.00 -2.13
C PHE A 24 17.29 -18.47 -3.38
N THR A 25 16.57 -18.67 -4.48
CA THR A 25 17.20 -18.91 -5.78
C THR A 25 17.72 -17.60 -6.38
N GLU A 26 18.60 -17.69 -7.37
CA GLU A 26 19.08 -16.54 -8.16
C GLU A 26 17.94 -15.67 -8.71
N ASP A 27 16.91 -16.32 -9.27
CA ASP A 27 15.71 -15.65 -9.83
C ASP A 27 14.91 -14.92 -8.75
N GLU A 28 14.77 -15.52 -7.56
CA GLU A 28 14.09 -14.89 -6.43
C GLU A 28 14.87 -13.68 -5.92
N MET A 29 16.21 -13.79 -5.82
CA MET A 29 17.08 -12.65 -5.48
C MET A 29 16.96 -11.52 -6.49
N GLY A 30 16.93 -11.85 -7.79
CA GLY A 30 16.69 -10.87 -8.85
C GLY A 30 15.36 -10.13 -8.70
N LYS A 31 14.28 -10.83 -8.34
CA LYS A 31 12.97 -10.21 -8.09
C LYS A 31 12.97 -9.30 -6.86
N LEU A 32 13.66 -9.69 -5.80
CA LEU A 32 13.85 -8.86 -4.61
C LEU A 32 14.59 -7.56 -4.96
N GLN A 33 15.65 -7.64 -5.76
CA GLN A 33 16.39 -6.45 -6.21
C GLN A 33 15.52 -5.55 -7.10
N LEU A 34 14.77 -6.11 -8.06
CA LEU A 34 13.88 -5.33 -8.93
C LEU A 34 12.79 -4.61 -8.14
N TYR A 35 12.24 -5.28 -7.13
CA TYR A 35 11.30 -4.65 -6.20
C TYR A 35 11.95 -3.46 -5.49
N LEU A 36 13.13 -3.67 -4.90
CA LEU A 36 13.83 -2.62 -4.16
C LEU A 36 14.17 -1.42 -5.04
N ASN A 37 14.68 -1.64 -6.25
CA ASN A 37 14.97 -0.59 -7.21
C ASN A 37 13.71 0.23 -7.56
N SER A 38 12.58 -0.45 -7.79
CA SER A 38 11.30 0.22 -8.06
C SER A 38 10.80 1.04 -6.87
N VAL A 39 11.03 0.55 -5.65
CA VAL A 39 10.69 1.28 -4.42
C VAL A 39 11.58 2.52 -4.23
N ILE A 40 12.88 2.42 -4.54
CA ILE A 40 13.80 3.57 -4.52
C ILE A 40 13.29 4.64 -5.48
N GLU A 41 12.91 4.29 -6.70
CA GLU A 41 12.33 5.24 -7.66
C GLU A 41 11.05 5.90 -7.13
N LEU A 42 10.13 5.12 -6.53
CA LEU A 42 8.92 5.65 -5.92
C LEU A 42 9.24 6.67 -4.80
N HIS A 43 10.26 6.41 -3.99
CA HIS A 43 10.71 7.30 -2.92
C HIS A 43 11.31 8.62 -3.45
N THR A 44 11.71 8.66 -4.72
CA THR A 44 12.22 9.90 -5.33
C THR A 44 11.14 10.91 -5.73
N THR A 45 9.88 10.48 -5.77
CA THR A 45 8.74 11.31 -6.19
C THR A 45 8.52 12.49 -5.24
N ARG A 46 8.06 13.63 -5.78
CA ARG A 46 7.79 14.84 -4.99
C ARG A 46 6.71 14.60 -3.94
N PHE A 47 5.66 13.85 -4.29
CA PHE A 47 4.60 13.44 -3.39
C PHE A 47 5.15 12.80 -2.10
N VAL A 48 6.07 11.84 -2.24
CA VAL A 48 6.67 11.15 -1.08
C VAL A 48 7.63 12.08 -0.34
N LYS A 49 8.53 12.76 -1.06
CA LYS A 49 9.55 13.65 -0.45
C LYS A 49 8.95 14.80 0.34
N ASN A 50 7.84 15.35 -0.11
CA ASN A 50 7.20 16.50 0.53
C ASN A 50 6.26 16.08 1.68
N GLY A 51 6.12 14.77 1.94
CA GLY A 51 5.11 14.26 2.87
C GLY A 51 3.70 14.65 2.45
N SER A 52 3.43 14.71 1.14
CA SER A 52 2.14 15.10 0.61
C SER A 52 1.07 14.14 1.13
N GLY A 53 0.06 14.69 1.79
CA GLY A 53 -1.05 13.95 2.37
C GLY A 53 -2.40 14.51 1.93
N VAL A 54 -3.46 13.80 2.28
CA VAL A 54 -4.83 14.27 2.08
C VAL A 54 -5.45 14.58 3.42
N ASN A 55 -5.90 15.82 3.58
CA ASN A 55 -6.70 16.19 4.74
C ASN A 55 -8.18 16.15 4.38
N LEU A 56 -8.88 15.16 4.93
CA LEU A 56 -10.34 15.04 4.84
C LEU A 56 -10.96 15.69 6.07
N ASN A 57 -11.68 16.79 5.88
CA ASN A 57 -12.44 17.44 6.94
C ASN A 57 -13.95 17.27 6.70
N PHE A 58 -14.65 16.95 7.77
CA PHE A 58 -16.11 16.87 7.82
C PHE A 58 -16.61 17.77 8.94
N LYS A 59 -17.57 18.64 8.63
CA LYS A 59 -18.28 19.43 9.63
C LYS A 59 -19.77 19.25 9.42
N TRP A 60 -20.49 18.98 10.51
CA TRP A 60 -21.95 19.02 10.52
C TRP A 60 -22.39 20.28 11.23
N ASP A 61 -23.27 21.01 10.57
CA ASP A 61 -23.93 22.21 11.08
C ASP A 61 -25.44 22.03 10.95
N LYS A 62 -26.22 22.54 11.92
CA LYS A 62 -27.68 22.37 11.94
C LYS A 62 -28.39 23.13 10.81
N ASP A 63 -27.83 24.26 10.40
CA ASP A 63 -28.44 25.19 9.43
C ASP A 63 -27.92 24.92 8.01
N VAL A 64 -26.65 24.55 7.87
CA VAL A 64 -25.99 24.30 6.58
C VAL A 64 -25.99 22.80 6.21
N GLY A 65 -26.23 21.93 7.18
CA GLY A 65 -26.13 20.48 7.00
C GLY A 65 -24.67 20.01 6.99
N ILE A 66 -24.37 19.01 6.16
CA ILE A 66 -23.03 18.45 6.07
C ILE A 66 -22.17 19.27 5.11
N THR A 67 -21.03 19.75 5.59
CA THR A 67 -19.98 20.35 4.76
C THR A 67 -18.73 19.48 4.73
N TRP A 68 -18.18 19.31 3.54
CA TRP A 68 -16.99 18.52 3.27
C TRP A 68 -15.90 19.46 2.76
N SER A 69 -14.66 19.27 3.21
CA SER A 69 -13.52 19.86 2.53
C SER A 69 -12.37 18.87 2.42
N VAL A 70 -11.73 18.86 1.25
CA VAL A 70 -10.60 18.01 0.96
C VAL A 70 -9.46 18.87 0.49
N LYS A 71 -8.32 18.77 1.17
CA LYS A 71 -7.07 19.34 0.66
C LYS A 71 -6.31 18.25 -0.08
N MET A 72 -6.34 18.32 -1.40
CA MET A 72 -5.61 17.40 -2.28
C MET A 72 -4.17 17.88 -2.50
N PRO A 73 -3.23 16.95 -2.74
CA PRO A 73 -1.92 17.29 -3.29
C PRO A 73 -2.04 17.79 -4.72
N HIS A 74 -0.98 18.44 -5.22
CA HIS A 74 -0.93 18.90 -6.61
C HIS A 74 -1.05 17.72 -7.58
N ASP A 75 -1.82 17.90 -8.66
CA ASP A 75 -2.14 16.81 -9.58
C ASP A 75 -0.88 16.20 -10.21
N ASP A 76 0.10 17.02 -10.61
CA ASP A 76 1.38 16.51 -11.16
C ASP A 76 2.18 15.65 -10.17
N ASP A 77 2.14 16.00 -8.87
CA ASP A 77 2.83 15.22 -7.84
C ASP A 77 2.13 13.87 -7.65
N LEU A 78 0.79 13.87 -7.64
CA LEU A 78 -0.02 12.66 -7.56
C LEU A 78 0.19 11.78 -8.80
N PHE A 79 0.23 12.35 -10.00
CA PHE A 79 0.45 11.62 -11.25
C PHE A 79 1.83 10.97 -11.28
N GLY A 80 2.88 11.72 -10.93
CA GLY A 80 4.24 11.20 -10.84
C GLY A 80 4.35 10.06 -9.82
N PHE A 81 3.66 10.18 -8.69
CA PHE A 81 3.55 9.13 -7.69
C PHE A 81 2.83 7.89 -8.22
N LEU A 82 1.64 8.04 -8.81
CA LEU A 82 0.86 6.95 -9.38
C LEU A 82 1.64 6.19 -10.44
N HIS A 83 2.34 6.91 -11.32
CA HIS A 83 3.15 6.32 -12.38
C HIS A 83 4.25 5.40 -11.82
N ARG A 84 4.96 5.84 -10.78
CA ARG A 84 6.01 5.04 -10.12
C ARG A 84 5.44 3.93 -9.22
N LEU A 85 4.26 4.13 -8.66
CA LEU A 85 3.58 3.15 -7.81
C LEU A 85 3.00 2.00 -8.63
N ARG A 86 2.51 2.28 -9.84
CA ARG A 86 1.83 1.32 -10.74
C ARG A 86 2.50 -0.05 -10.81
N PRO A 87 3.81 -0.20 -11.13
CA PRO A 87 4.42 -1.52 -11.23
C PRO A 87 4.44 -2.31 -9.91
N LEU A 88 4.38 -1.62 -8.77
CA LEU A 88 4.40 -2.24 -7.45
C LEU A 88 3.02 -2.75 -7.01
N ILE A 89 1.94 -2.27 -7.63
CA ILE A 89 0.55 -2.62 -7.26
C ILE A 89 -0.19 -3.43 -8.33
N LEU A 90 0.25 -3.43 -9.59
CA LEU A 90 -0.40 -4.20 -10.66
C LEU A 90 0.02 -5.68 -10.64
N GLU A 91 -0.96 -6.57 -10.82
CA GLU A 91 -0.76 -8.02 -10.72
C GLU A 91 0.15 -8.61 -11.81
N LYS A 92 0.24 -7.96 -12.98
CA LYS A 92 1.04 -8.49 -14.10
C LYS A 92 2.54 -8.44 -13.81
N GLU A 93 3.01 -7.46 -13.04
CA GLU A 93 4.43 -7.29 -12.77
C GLU A 93 4.99 -8.42 -11.90
N PRO A 94 6.15 -9.01 -12.23
CA PRO A 94 6.70 -10.15 -11.50
C PRO A 94 7.18 -9.78 -10.08
N TYR A 95 7.43 -8.49 -9.83
CA TYR A 95 7.93 -7.96 -8.57
C TYR A 95 6.92 -7.06 -7.85
N ASN A 96 5.61 -7.16 -8.10
CA ASN A 96 4.64 -6.40 -7.30
C ASN A 96 4.61 -6.84 -5.82
N PHE A 97 4.05 -5.98 -4.97
CA PHE A 97 3.94 -6.20 -3.53
C PHE A 97 3.39 -7.59 -3.16
N GLN A 98 2.29 -8.02 -3.80
CA GLN A 98 1.65 -9.30 -3.48
C GLN A 98 2.56 -10.49 -3.81
N LYS A 99 3.26 -10.47 -4.95
CA LYS A 99 4.17 -11.54 -5.35
C LYS A 99 5.39 -11.62 -4.46
N ILE A 100 6.01 -10.49 -4.14
CA ILE A 100 7.17 -10.43 -3.25
C ILE A 100 6.79 -10.88 -1.84
N ARG A 101 5.70 -10.35 -1.27
CA ARG A 101 5.23 -10.74 0.07
C ARG A 101 4.93 -12.24 0.12
N LYS A 102 4.16 -12.79 -0.82
CA LYS A 102 3.84 -14.23 -0.86
C LYS A 102 5.07 -15.10 -1.08
N MET A 103 6.04 -14.65 -1.86
CA MET A 103 7.31 -15.36 -2.03
C MET A 103 8.03 -15.48 -0.68
N ILE A 104 8.15 -14.37 0.05
CA ILE A 104 8.77 -14.33 1.38
C ILE A 104 7.97 -15.18 2.40
N GLU A 105 6.64 -15.06 2.44
CA GLU A 105 5.77 -15.86 3.31
C GLU A 105 5.97 -17.37 3.11
N ARG A 106 6.02 -17.83 1.84
CA ARG A 106 6.25 -19.25 1.51
C ARG A 106 7.60 -19.76 2.01
N LYS A 107 8.60 -18.89 2.07
CA LYS A 107 9.94 -19.23 2.55
C LYS A 107 9.99 -19.33 4.08
N LEU A 108 9.20 -18.49 4.77
CA LEU A 108 9.12 -18.44 6.23
C LEU A 108 8.21 -19.53 6.82
N LYS A 109 7.28 -20.08 6.03
CA LYS A 109 6.39 -21.19 6.41
C LYS A 109 5.63 -20.94 7.72
N ASN A 110 6.11 -21.46 8.84
CA ASN A 110 5.46 -21.39 10.16
C ASN A 110 6.02 -20.26 11.05
N SER A 111 7.05 -19.56 10.57
CA SER A 111 7.71 -18.46 11.28
C SER A 111 7.45 -17.13 10.58
N ILE A 112 6.23 -16.95 10.05
CA ILE A 112 5.81 -15.70 9.39
C ILE A 112 5.76 -14.62 10.47
N PRO A 113 6.61 -13.58 10.39
CA PRO A 113 6.59 -12.52 11.37
C PRO A 113 5.25 -11.75 11.25
N PRO A 114 4.65 -11.28 12.37
CA PRO A 114 3.35 -10.61 12.37
C PRO A 114 3.25 -9.39 11.44
N ILE A 115 4.41 -8.81 11.06
CA ILE A 115 4.48 -7.71 10.10
C ILE A 115 3.91 -8.09 8.73
N LEU A 116 4.11 -9.31 8.21
CA LEU A 116 3.67 -9.63 6.85
C LEU A 116 2.13 -9.62 6.71
N PRO A 117 1.36 -10.24 7.63
CA PRO A 117 -0.08 -10.05 7.68
C PRO A 117 -0.52 -8.60 7.89
N PHE A 118 0.16 -7.86 8.80
CA PHE A 118 -0.13 -6.45 9.02
C PHE A 118 0.03 -5.60 7.75
N LEU A 119 1.13 -5.80 7.02
CA LEU A 119 1.41 -5.11 5.75
C LEU A 119 0.35 -5.41 4.70
N LEU A 120 -0.19 -6.64 4.65
CA LEU A 120 -1.30 -6.97 3.77
C LEU A 120 -2.58 -6.21 4.16
N ASP A 121 -2.89 -6.13 5.45
CA ASP A 121 -4.07 -5.40 5.94
C ASP A 121 -3.96 -3.90 5.67
N LEU A 122 -2.77 -3.33 5.85
CA LEU A 122 -2.47 -1.93 5.50
C LEU A 122 -2.61 -1.73 3.99
N PHE A 123 -1.98 -2.57 3.17
CA PHE A 123 -2.01 -2.48 1.72
C PHE A 123 -3.43 -2.63 1.15
N SER A 124 -4.26 -3.50 1.70
CA SER A 124 -5.62 -3.76 1.21
C SER A 124 -6.67 -2.75 1.70
N GLY A 125 -6.28 -1.81 2.58
CA GLY A 125 -7.20 -0.87 3.21
C GLY A 125 -8.04 -1.47 4.33
N LYS A 126 -7.84 -2.75 4.69
CA LYS A 126 -8.54 -3.40 5.80
C LYS A 126 -8.25 -2.72 7.13
N LEU A 127 -7.02 -2.23 7.31
CA LEU A 127 -6.67 -1.47 8.52
C LEU A 127 -7.52 -0.19 8.65
N MET A 128 -7.70 0.55 7.56
CA MET A 128 -8.57 1.73 7.51
C MET A 128 -10.04 1.35 7.77
N GLN A 129 -10.52 0.24 7.21
CA GLN A 129 -11.89 -0.25 7.42
C GLN A 129 -12.17 -0.66 8.87
N ARG A 130 -11.18 -1.24 9.57
CA ARG A 130 -11.30 -1.56 11.00
C ARG A 130 -11.54 -0.32 11.85
N GLN A 131 -10.98 0.83 11.46
CA GLN A 131 -11.21 2.11 12.14
C GLN A 131 -12.57 2.71 11.75
N LYS A 132 -12.90 2.73 10.45
CA LYS A 132 -14.15 3.28 9.95
C LYS A 132 -14.52 2.69 8.60
N VAL A 133 -15.69 2.08 8.50
CA VAL A 133 -16.25 1.65 7.20
C VAL A 133 -16.97 2.83 6.55
N MET A 134 -16.54 3.22 5.35
CA MET A 134 -17.16 4.30 4.59
C MET A 134 -18.01 3.68 3.48
N LYS A 135 -19.33 3.98 3.44
CA LYS A 135 -20.24 3.44 2.44
C LYS A 135 -20.94 4.54 1.64
N SER A 136 -21.18 4.27 0.35
CA SER A 136 -22.14 4.99 -0.49
C SER A 136 -22.88 3.95 -1.34
N ASN A 137 -24.21 4.03 -1.42
CA ASN A 137 -25.05 3.07 -2.17
C ASN A 137 -24.65 1.60 -1.93
N ASP A 138 -24.52 1.21 -0.66
CA ASP A 138 -24.08 -0.12 -0.20
C ASP A 138 -22.67 -0.58 -0.61
N GLN A 139 -21.90 0.26 -1.31
CA GLN A 139 -20.51 -0.02 -1.67
C GLN A 139 -19.56 0.52 -0.60
N ILE A 140 -18.55 -0.27 -0.23
CA ILE A 140 -17.49 0.16 0.68
C ILE A 140 -16.46 0.99 -0.11
N ILE A 141 -16.40 2.28 0.18
CA ILE A 141 -15.55 3.27 -0.51
C ILE A 141 -14.08 3.05 -0.17
N ASN A 142 -13.76 2.86 1.10
CA ASN A 142 -12.38 2.63 1.55
C ASN A 142 -11.93 1.19 1.36
N SER A 143 -12.15 0.62 0.18
CA SER A 143 -11.78 -0.76 -0.18
C SER A 143 -10.84 -0.81 -1.37
N GLU A 144 -10.02 -1.87 -1.43
CA GLU A 144 -9.15 -2.13 -2.57
C GLU A 144 -9.93 -2.23 -3.89
N LYS A 145 -11.09 -2.90 -3.88
CA LYS A 145 -11.96 -2.99 -5.06
C LYS A 145 -12.32 -1.60 -5.58
N MET A 146 -12.79 -0.71 -4.70
CA MET A 146 -13.22 0.62 -5.11
C MET A 146 -12.04 1.48 -5.58
N LEU A 147 -10.89 1.37 -4.91
CA LEU A 147 -9.67 2.05 -5.36
C LEU A 147 -9.27 1.62 -6.79
N PHE A 148 -9.28 0.33 -7.10
CA PHE A 148 -8.97 -0.15 -8.44
C PHE A 148 -10.04 0.22 -9.47
N THR A 149 -11.31 0.32 -9.06
CA THR A 149 -12.35 0.89 -9.92
C THR A 149 -12.00 2.33 -10.30
N TRP A 150 -11.68 3.17 -9.32
CA TRP A 150 -11.28 4.57 -9.53
C TRP A 150 -10.01 4.71 -10.39
N LEU A 151 -8.96 3.95 -10.07
CA LEU A 151 -7.71 3.97 -10.86
C LEU A 151 -7.95 3.62 -12.32
N ASN A 152 -8.77 2.59 -12.59
CA ASN A 152 -9.07 2.19 -13.96
C ASN A 152 -9.97 3.19 -14.69
N ALA A 153 -10.92 3.80 -13.99
CA ALA A 153 -11.83 4.81 -14.53
C ALA A 153 -11.11 6.12 -14.89
N HIS A 154 -10.18 6.60 -14.05
CA HIS A 154 -9.64 7.97 -14.21
C HIS A 154 -8.15 8.01 -14.53
N GLU A 155 -7.35 7.07 -14.02
CA GLU A 155 -5.88 7.19 -14.03
C GLU A 155 -5.20 6.26 -15.05
N TYR A 156 -5.76 5.08 -15.32
CA TYR A 156 -5.08 4.04 -16.11
C TYR A 156 -5.72 3.78 -17.46
N HIS A 157 -6.97 3.30 -17.48
CA HIS A 157 -7.59 2.77 -18.70
C HIS A 157 -8.70 3.66 -19.25
N ARG A 158 -9.15 4.67 -18.47
CA ARG A 158 -10.29 5.52 -18.82
C ARG A 158 -11.53 4.70 -19.18
N ASP A 159 -11.74 3.66 -18.38
CA ASP A 159 -12.80 2.66 -18.55
C ASP A 159 -14.17 3.31 -18.31
N GLN A 160 -14.98 3.43 -19.37
CA GLN A 160 -16.24 4.18 -19.36
C GLN A 160 -17.27 3.56 -18.40
N ASP A 161 -17.42 2.24 -18.38
CA ASP A 161 -18.37 1.56 -17.49
C ASP A 161 -18.05 1.86 -16.01
N LYS A 162 -16.75 1.95 -15.68
CA LYS A 162 -16.30 2.29 -14.32
C LYS A 162 -16.50 3.78 -14.01
N GLN A 163 -16.39 4.66 -15.00
CA GLN A 163 -16.70 6.09 -14.82
C GLN A 163 -18.18 6.26 -14.52
N GLU A 164 -19.06 5.66 -15.32
CA GLU A 164 -20.52 5.71 -15.13
C GLU A 164 -20.92 5.17 -13.75
N PHE A 165 -20.36 4.03 -13.34
CA PHE A 165 -20.57 3.48 -12.00
C PHE A 165 -20.15 4.45 -10.87
N LEU A 166 -19.00 5.13 -11.02
CA LEU A 166 -18.54 6.10 -10.03
C LEU A 166 -19.42 7.36 -10.02
N GLU A 167 -19.89 7.81 -11.17
CA GLU A 167 -20.84 8.94 -11.25
C GLU A 167 -22.15 8.64 -10.50
N GLU A 168 -22.68 7.43 -10.63
CA GLU A 168 -23.86 6.99 -9.87
C GLU A 168 -23.61 6.95 -8.36
N LEU A 169 -22.42 6.51 -7.96
CA LEU A 169 -21.99 6.43 -6.56
C LEU A 169 -21.90 7.81 -5.88
N HIS A 170 -21.61 8.86 -6.65
CA HIS A 170 -21.40 10.22 -6.15
C HIS A 170 -22.66 11.10 -6.12
N LYS A 171 -23.83 10.56 -6.45
CA LYS A 171 -25.11 11.28 -6.29
C LYS A 171 -25.39 11.71 -4.85
N ILE A 172 -24.83 11.01 -3.86
CA ILE A 172 -25.01 11.28 -2.42
C ILE A 172 -23.74 11.90 -1.79
N MET A 173 -22.56 11.64 -2.37
CA MET A 173 -21.28 12.00 -1.79
C MET A 173 -20.38 12.64 -2.87
N PRO A 174 -19.80 13.82 -2.62
CA PRO A 174 -18.97 14.49 -3.63
C PRO A 174 -17.78 13.62 -4.10
N LEU A 175 -17.54 13.58 -5.40
CA LEU A 175 -16.43 12.86 -6.04
C LEU A 175 -15.06 13.26 -5.47
N GLU A 176 -14.88 14.54 -5.13
CA GLU A 176 -13.62 15.01 -4.53
C GLU A 176 -13.34 14.39 -3.16
N TRP A 177 -14.39 14.04 -2.41
CA TRP A 177 -14.27 13.39 -1.12
C TRP A 177 -13.81 11.94 -1.25
N SER A 178 -14.43 11.18 -2.15
CA SER A 178 -14.01 9.80 -2.43
C SER A 178 -12.61 9.74 -3.03
N ARG A 179 -12.25 10.69 -3.91
CA ARG A 179 -10.88 10.86 -4.42
C ARG A 179 -9.86 11.00 -3.29
N GLY A 180 -10.18 11.81 -2.27
CA GLY A 180 -9.31 11.95 -1.10
C GLY A 180 -9.18 10.66 -0.28
N VAL A 181 -10.25 9.85 -0.17
CA VAL A 181 -10.18 8.51 0.44
C VAL A 181 -9.28 7.58 -0.37
N PHE A 182 -9.38 7.59 -1.71
CA PHE A 182 -8.54 6.76 -2.58
C PHE A 182 -7.06 7.13 -2.50
N VAL A 183 -6.74 8.42 -2.44
CA VAL A 183 -5.36 8.86 -2.26
C VAL A 183 -4.82 8.47 -0.88
N ASN A 184 -5.64 8.49 0.18
CA ASN A 184 -5.23 7.93 1.48
C ASN A 184 -4.96 6.42 1.41
N LEU A 185 -5.78 5.64 0.71
CA LEU A 185 -5.51 4.22 0.48
C LEU A 185 -4.19 3.99 -0.29
N LEU A 186 -3.87 4.86 -1.26
CA LEU A 186 -2.61 4.79 -1.98
C LEU A 186 -1.40 5.13 -1.10
N ILE A 187 -1.54 6.09 -0.19
CA ILE A 187 -0.53 6.40 0.81
C ILE A 187 -0.28 5.18 1.70
N ASP A 188 -1.33 4.52 2.17
CA ASP A 188 -1.19 3.31 3.00
C ASP A 188 -0.58 2.15 2.22
N LYS A 189 -0.93 1.97 0.94
CA LYS A 189 -0.24 1.03 0.04
C LYS A 189 1.25 1.34 -0.09
N ALA A 190 1.62 2.62 -0.28
CA ALA A 190 3.03 3.03 -0.37
C ALA A 190 3.78 2.76 0.94
N LYS A 191 3.18 3.05 2.11
CA LYS A 191 3.77 2.69 3.41
C LYS A 191 4.02 1.19 3.53
N ALA A 192 3.04 0.37 3.17
CA ALA A 192 3.19 -1.09 3.20
C ALA A 192 4.32 -1.58 2.27
N ILE A 193 4.42 -0.96 1.08
CA ILE A 193 5.48 -1.21 0.12
C ILE A 193 6.86 -0.86 0.69
N PHE A 194 6.99 0.31 1.32
CA PHE A 194 8.25 0.79 1.91
C PHE A 194 8.70 -0.11 3.06
N GLN A 195 7.80 -0.48 3.96
CA GLN A 195 8.12 -1.38 5.06
C GLN A 195 8.48 -2.80 4.56
N LEU A 196 7.81 -3.29 3.51
CA LEU A 196 8.24 -4.54 2.88
C LEU A 196 9.63 -4.39 2.25
N ALA A 197 9.97 -3.23 1.66
CA ALA A 197 11.27 -2.99 1.09
C ALA A 197 12.39 -2.98 2.14
N ASP A 198 12.13 -2.46 3.34
CA ASP A 198 13.09 -2.56 4.45
C ASP A 198 13.30 -4.02 4.89
N PHE A 199 12.24 -4.84 4.89
CA PHE A 199 12.39 -6.29 5.08
C PHE A 199 13.20 -6.94 3.95
N VAL A 200 13.02 -6.49 2.70
CA VAL A 200 13.81 -6.97 1.54
C VAL A 200 15.28 -6.58 1.67
N LYS A 201 15.60 -5.35 2.08
CA LYS A 201 17.00 -4.91 2.33
C LYS A 201 17.69 -5.80 3.36
N LEU A 202 16.99 -6.19 4.42
CA LEU A 202 17.49 -7.14 5.41
C LEU A 202 17.82 -8.50 4.78
N ILE A 203 16.96 -9.02 3.91
CA ILE A 203 17.20 -10.28 3.19
C ILE A 203 18.39 -10.18 2.24
N LEU A 204 18.53 -9.05 1.53
CA LEU A 204 19.63 -8.80 0.60
C LEU A 204 20.96 -8.49 1.31
N GLY A 205 20.95 -8.30 2.63
CA GLY A 205 22.13 -7.91 3.41
C GLY A 205 22.52 -6.44 3.24
N GLU A 206 21.66 -5.60 2.66
CA GLU A 206 21.86 -4.15 2.57
C GLU A 206 21.59 -3.44 3.90
N GLN A 207 20.95 -4.14 4.86
CA GLN A 207 20.64 -3.64 6.19
C GLN A 207 20.79 -4.76 7.22
N GLU A 208 21.37 -4.46 8.38
CA GLU A 208 21.66 -5.47 9.42
C GLU A 208 20.46 -5.79 10.31
N SER A 209 19.57 -4.82 10.51
CA SER A 209 18.39 -4.97 11.38
C SER A 209 17.29 -4.00 11.00
N ILE A 210 16.04 -4.37 11.29
CA ILE A 210 14.87 -3.49 11.17
C ILE A 210 14.13 -3.47 12.50
N THR A 211 13.52 -2.34 12.84
CA THR A 211 12.60 -2.25 13.98
C THR A 211 11.19 -2.22 13.45
N ILE A 212 10.36 -3.14 13.92
CA ILE A 212 8.96 -3.22 13.53
C ILE A 212 8.12 -2.62 14.66
N GLN A 213 7.42 -1.54 14.37
CA GLN A 213 6.38 -0.99 15.24
C GLN A 213 5.02 -1.40 14.66
N LEU A 214 4.28 -2.23 15.40
CA LEU A 214 2.95 -2.73 15.03
C LEU A 214 1.85 -1.92 15.72
#